data_AF-A0A3R9J7F0-F1
#
_entry.id   AF-A0A3R9J7F0-F1
#
_cell.length_a   1.000
_cell.length_b   1.000
_cell.length_c   1.000
_cell.angle_alpha   90.00
_cell.angle_beta   90.00
_cell.angle_gamma   90.00
#
_symmetry.space_group_name_H-M   'P 1'
#
loop_
_entity.id
_entity.type
_entity.pdbx_description
1 polymer ?
#
loop_
_entity_poly.entity_id
_entity_poly.type
_entity_poly.pdbx_seq_one_letter_code
_entity_poly.pdbx_strand_id
1 'polypeptide(L)'
;MKRFITVCILVSAGLNIWQMDRIRDLEEKKPMVIYKADNAGAEIFGKVVHKEKIGDMHTITVQNYGIFVVTQTSYESLRVGDEVRL
;
A
#
# COMPACT_ATOMS: atom_id res chain seq x y z
N MET A 1 -37.99 -44.92 6.38
CA MET A 1 -37.80 -43.47 6.61
C MET A 1 -36.66 -43.13 7.57
N LYS A 2 -36.62 -43.62 8.83
CA LYS A 2 -35.55 -43.26 9.80
C LYS A 2 -34.10 -43.44 9.28
N ARG A 3 -33.78 -44.57 8.64
CA ARG A 3 -32.42 -44.83 8.10
C ARG A 3 -31.99 -43.84 7.01
N PHE A 4 -32.93 -43.38 6.19
CA PHE A 4 -32.66 -42.41 5.12
C PHE A 4 -32.34 -41.03 5.70
N ILE A 5 -33.12 -40.60 6.71
CA ILE A 5 -32.89 -39.33 7.42
C ILE A 5 -31.51 -39.33 8.09
N THR A 6 -31.12 -40.44 8.74
CA THR A 6 -29.78 -40.56 9.34
C THR A 6 -28.66 -40.42 8.30
N VAL A 7 -28.80 -41.05 7.13
CA VAL A 7 -27.82 -40.93 6.04
C VAL A 7 -27.74 -39.49 5.53
N CYS A 8 -28.87 -38.82 5.33
CA CYS A 8 -28.89 -37.41 4.90
C CYS A 8 -28.21 -36.49 5.92
N ILE A 9 -28.42 -36.72 7.23
CA ILE A 9 -27.77 -35.94 8.29
C ILE A 9 -26.25 -36.16 8.27
N LEU A 10 -25.79 -37.40 8.14
CA LEU A 10 -24.35 -37.71 8.08
C LEU A 10 -23.68 -37.10 6.84
N VAL A 11 -24.32 -37.18 5.67
CA VAL A 11 -23.81 -36.56 4.43
C VAL A 11 -23.75 -35.04 4.57
N SER A 12 -24.79 -34.42 5.14
CA SER A 12 -24.83 -32.97 5.34
C SER A 12 -23.76 -32.51 6.34
N ALA A 13 -23.56 -33.25 7.43
CA ALA A 13 -22.52 -32.96 8.41
C ALA A 13 -21.11 -33.10 7.79
N GLY A 14 -20.87 -34.16 7.00
CA GLY A 14 -19.61 -34.35 6.30
C GLY A 14 -19.33 -33.24 5.28
N LEU A 15 -20.35 -32.79 4.54
CA LEU A 15 -20.23 -31.69 3.59
C LEU A 15 -19.87 -30.36 4.27
N ASN A 16 -20.48 -30.08 5.44
CA ASN A 16 -20.16 -28.88 6.22
C ASN A 16 -18.71 -28.89 6.73
N ILE A 17 -18.23 -30.04 7.23
CA ILE A 17 -16.84 -30.17 7.70
C ILE A 17 -15.86 -29.95 6.53
N TRP A 18 -16.14 -30.52 5.36
CA TRP A 18 -15.30 -30.34 4.18
C TRP A 18 -15.28 -28.88 3.68
N GLN A 19 -16.43 -28.20 3.70
CA GLN A 19 -16.51 -26.78 3.34
C GLN A 19 -15.71 -25.89 4.29
N MET A 20 -15.78 -26.15 5.60
CA MET A 20 -15.01 -25.38 6.59
C MET A 20 -13.50 -25.49 6.37
N ASP A 21 -13.00 -26.70 6.10
CA ASP A 21 -11.58 -26.94 5.86
C ASP A 21 -11.10 -26.16 4.62
N ARG A 22 -11.92 -26.14 3.56
CA ARG A 22 -11.61 -25.38 2.33
C ARG A 22 -11.67 -23.87 2.53
N ILE A 23 -12.57 -23.36 3.37
CA ILE A 23 -12.66 -21.94 3.69
C ILE A 23 -11.42 -21.50 4.46
N ARG A 24 -10.95 -22.29 5.44
CA ARG A 24 -9.74 -21.98 6.21
C ARG A 24 -8.53 -21.81 5.29
N ASP A 25 -8.32 -22.72 4.34
CA ASP A 25 -7.22 -22.63 3.37
C ASP A 25 -7.28 -21.36 2.49
N LEU A 26 -8.49 -20.89 2.17
CA LEU A 26 -8.71 -19.68 1.38
C LEU A 26 -8.52 -18.41 2.22
N GLU A 27 -8.92 -18.42 3.49
CA GLU A 27 -8.69 -17.30 4.42
C GLU A 27 -7.20 -17.10 4.73
N GLU A 28 -6.45 -18.19 4.89
CA GLU A 28 -4.98 -18.14 5.06
C GLU A 28 -4.29 -17.50 3.84
N LYS A 29 -4.87 -17.69 2.64
CA LYS A 29 -4.36 -17.15 1.37
C LYS A 29 -5.09 -15.90 0.91
N LYS A 30 -5.76 -15.19 1.82
CA LYS A 30 -6.50 -13.99 1.44
C LYS A 30 -5.57 -12.99 0.75
N PRO A 31 -5.96 -12.45 -0.41
CA PRO A 31 -5.14 -11.45 -1.09
C PRO A 31 -5.04 -10.21 -0.20
N MET A 32 -3.81 -9.83 0.13
CA MET A 32 -3.51 -8.61 0.86
C MET A 32 -3.07 -7.54 -0.14
N VAL A 33 -3.67 -6.36 -0.05
CA VAL A 33 -3.17 -5.19 -0.79
C VAL A 33 -1.97 -4.64 -0.02
N ILE A 34 -0.77 -4.81 -0.58
CA ILE A 34 0.46 -4.23 -0.05
C ILE A 34 0.73 -2.93 -0.80
N TYR A 35 0.59 -1.79 -0.11
CA TYR A 35 1.06 -0.51 -0.62
C TYR A 35 2.56 -0.40 -0.37
N LYS A 36 3.37 -0.61 -1.42
CA LYS A 36 4.81 -0.39 -1.37
C LYS A 36 5.12 0.98 -1.96
N ALA A 37 5.61 1.89 -1.13
CA ALA A 37 6.26 3.10 -1.61
C ALA A 37 7.67 2.72 -2.10
N ASP A 38 7.95 2.94 -3.38
CA ASP A 38 9.20 2.58 -4.05
C ASP A 38 10.37 3.51 -3.72
N ASN A 39 10.09 4.63 -3.04
CA ASN A 39 11.06 5.62 -2.60
C ASN A 39 11.54 5.43 -1.15
N ALA A 40 11.00 4.47 -0.40
CA ALA A 40 11.39 4.22 0.99
C ALA A 40 12.84 3.72 1.06
N GLY A 41 13.75 4.57 1.54
CA GLY A 41 15.19 4.28 1.65
C GLY A 41 16.03 4.67 0.42
N ALA A 42 15.43 5.31 -0.58
CA ALA A 42 16.17 5.92 -1.68
C ALA A 42 16.65 7.32 -1.27
N GLU A 43 17.96 7.56 -1.34
CA GLU A 43 18.50 8.90 -1.13
C GLU A 43 18.43 9.69 -2.44
N ILE A 44 17.77 10.84 -2.40
CA ILE A 44 17.62 11.70 -3.58
C ILE A 44 18.64 12.83 -3.50
N PHE A 45 19.54 12.88 -4.47
CA PHE A 45 20.56 13.92 -4.56
C PHE A 45 20.39 14.74 -5.84
N GLY A 46 20.08 16.02 -5.72
CA GLY A 46 19.97 16.85 -6.90
C GLY A 46 19.81 18.33 -6.60
N LYS A 47 19.68 19.11 -7.68
CA LYS A 47 19.54 20.57 -7.62
C LYS A 47 18.07 20.95 -7.69
N VAL A 48 17.62 21.86 -6.83
CA VAL A 48 16.28 22.43 -6.91
C VAL A 48 16.18 23.31 -8.15
N VAL A 49 15.26 23.01 -9.06
CA VAL A 49 15.07 23.78 -10.32
C VAL A 49 13.80 24.60 -10.33
N HIS A 50 12.80 24.22 -9.52
CA HIS A 50 11.54 24.94 -9.43
C HIS A 50 10.92 24.79 -8.04
N LYS A 51 10.11 25.77 -7.65
CA LYS A 51 9.36 25.77 -6.40
C LYS A 51 7.94 26.26 -6.69
N GLU A 52 6.96 25.48 -6.26
CA GLU A 52 5.55 25.76 -6.49
C GLU A 52 4.74 25.40 -5.24
N LYS A 53 3.66 26.15 -4.99
CA LYS A 53 2.68 25.79 -3.97
C LYS A 53 1.40 25.34 -4.67
N ILE A 54 1.04 24.07 -4.50
CA ILE A 54 -0.14 23.48 -5.12
C ILE A 54 -1.20 23.29 -4.03
N GLY A 55 -2.19 24.19 -3.97
CA GLY A 55 -3.13 24.26 -2.85
C GLY A 55 -2.40 24.59 -1.54
N ASP A 56 -2.51 23.71 -0.55
CA ASP A 56 -1.81 23.84 0.73
C ASP A 56 -0.45 23.12 0.77
N MET A 57 -0.08 22.41 -0.29
CA MET A 57 1.16 21.64 -0.37
C MET A 57 2.31 22.51 -0.88
N HIS A 58 3.45 22.43 -0.19
CA HIS A 58 4.70 23.06 -0.63
C HIS A 58 5.51 22.06 -1.45
N THR A 59 5.83 22.40 -2.70
CA THR A 59 6.52 21.47 -3.61
C THR A 59 7.81 22.03 -4.17
N ILE A 60 8.83 21.20 -4.28
CA ILE A 60 10.09 21.51 -4.95
C ILE A 60 10.29 20.54 -6.11
N THR A 61 10.80 21.02 -7.23
CA THR A 61 11.23 20.17 -8.34
C THR A 61 12.74 19.98 -8.24
N VAL A 62 13.18 18.73 -8.15
CA VAL A 62 14.59 18.35 -8.13
C VAL A 62 14.98 17.85 -9.52
N GLN A 63 16.06 18.41 -10.07
CA GLN A 63 16.58 18.05 -11.38
C GLN A 63 16.86 16.55 -11.47
N ASN A 64 16.41 15.91 -12.55
CA ASN A 64 16.53 14.46 -12.81
C ASN A 64 15.71 13.53 -11.91
N TYR A 65 14.91 14.05 -10.97
CA TYR A 65 14.04 13.21 -10.12
C TYR A 65 12.56 13.53 -10.29
N GLY A 66 12.16 14.80 -10.14
CA GLY A 66 10.74 15.19 -10.23
C GLY A 66 10.30 16.11 -9.10
N ILE A 67 9.00 16.11 -8.82
CA ILE A 67 8.34 17.00 -7.87
C ILE A 67 8.21 16.31 -6.51
N PHE A 68 8.63 16.99 -5.45
CA PHE A 68 8.59 16.50 -4.08
C PHE A 68 7.78 17.45 -3.21
N VAL A 69 6.85 16.90 -2.43
CA VAL A 69 6.17 17.64 -1.38
C VAL A 69 7.11 17.70 -0.18
N VAL A 70 7.35 18.91 0.32
CA VAL A 70 8.22 19.18 1.47
C VAL A 70 7.46 19.93 2.55
N THR A 71 8.04 19.99 3.74
CA THR A 71 7.50 20.83 4.82
C THR A 71 7.61 22.31 4.43
N GLN A 72 6.76 23.15 5.01
CA GLN A 72 6.85 24.60 4.82
C GLN A 72 8.24 25.14 5.21
N THR A 73 8.80 24.66 6.31
CA THR A 73 10.14 25.08 6.78
C THR A 73 11.22 24.76 5.74
N SER A 74 11.22 23.56 5.18
CA SER A 74 12.17 23.19 4.11
C SER A 74 11.90 23.95 2.82
N TYR A 75 10.63 24.21 2.50
CA TYR A 75 10.28 25.02 1.35
C TYR A 75 10.82 26.43 1.49
N GLU A 76 10.68 27.07 2.65
CA GLU A 76 11.15 28.45 2.85
C GLU A 76 12.68 28.56 2.88
N SER A 77 13.37 27.54 3.42
CA SER A 77 14.84 27.54 3.51
C SER A 77 15.53 27.29 2.17
N LEU A 78 14.98 26.39 1.33
CA LEU A 78 15.58 26.00 0.06
C LEU A 78 15.35 27.03 -1.04
N ARG A 79 16.38 27.33 -1.83
CA ARG A 79 16.33 28.22 -2.99
C ARG A 79 16.47 27.42 -4.28
N VAL A 80 15.97 28.01 -5.38
CA VAL A 80 16.23 27.46 -6.70
C VAL A 80 17.74 27.53 -6.95
N GLY A 81 18.31 26.38 -7.22
CA GLY A 81 19.74 26.17 -7.41
C GLY A 81 20.46 25.53 -6.24
N ASP A 82 19.81 25.32 -5.11
CA ASP A 82 20.42 24.62 -3.98
C ASP A 82 20.52 23.12 -4.25
N GLU A 83 21.59 22.50 -3.74
CA GLU A 83 21.72 21.06 -3.70
C GLU A 83 20.96 20.50 -2.49
N VAL A 84 20.20 19.45 -2.72
CA VAL A 84 19.39 18.78 -1.69
C VAL A 84 19.70 17.31 -1.61
N ARG A 85 19.62 16.80 -0.38
CA ARG A 85 19.57 15.37 -0.06
C ARG A 85 18.25 15.11 0.67
N LEU A 86 17.36 14.35 0.05
CA LEU A 86 16.07 13.91 0.64
C LEU A 86 16.11 12.42 0.96
#